data_AF-A0A2U1SWE5-F1
#
_entry.id   AF-A0A2U1SWE5-F1
#
_cell.length_a   1.000
_cell.length_b   1.000
_cell.length_c   1.000
_cell.angle_alpha   90.00
_cell.angle_beta   90.00
_cell.angle_gamma   90.00
#
_symmetry.space_group_name_H-M   'P 1'
#
loop_
_entity.id
_entity.type
_entity.pdbx_description
1 polymer ?
#
loop_
_entity_poly.entity_id
_entity_poly.type
_entity_poly.pdbx_seq_one_letter_code
_entity_poly.pdbx_strand_id
1 'polypeptide(L)'
;MQTTFIRNTDDGHKVEVIGPYVCVDGKPVADRVVEVKDHPNRLRILHTLPNAAFMAGPVVLTAEEASLVRGALLQAKPSPTDPVAINEQLRNAINARNREAGIE
;
A
#
# COMPACT_ATOMS: atom_id res chain seq x y z
N MET A 1 5.08 -7.38 -15.52
CA MET A 1 4.89 -6.54 -14.32
C MET A 1 3.60 -5.76 -14.53
N GLN A 2 2.58 -5.95 -13.69
CA GLN A 2 1.30 -5.25 -13.85
C GLN A 2 1.50 -3.79 -13.44
N THR A 3 1.09 -2.86 -14.31
CA THR A 3 1.10 -1.43 -14.04
C THR A 3 -0.31 -0.88 -14.13
N THR A 4 -0.69 -0.04 -13.17
CA THR A 4 -2.00 0.62 -13.16
C THR A 4 -1.79 2.12 -13.02
N PHE A 5 -2.13 2.84 -14.09
CA PHE A 5 -2.11 4.30 -14.08
C PHE A 5 -3.26 4.84 -13.23
N ILE A 6 -2.96 5.81 -12.36
CA ILE A 6 -3.95 6.42 -11.46
C ILE A 6 -4.28 7.83 -11.94
N ARG A 7 -3.27 8.71 -12.00
CA ARG A 7 -3.40 10.08 -12.51
C ARG A 7 -2.04 10.69 -12.85
N ASN A 8 -2.06 11.88 -13.45
CA ASN A 8 -0.93 12.81 -13.43
C ASN A 8 -1.09 13.81 -12.29
N THR A 9 0.01 14.13 -11.61
CA THR A 9 0.08 15.29 -10.73
C THR A 9 0.06 16.58 -11.53
N ASP A 10 -0.33 17.68 -10.89
CA ASP A 10 -0.29 19.03 -11.48
C ASP A 10 1.12 19.41 -11.97
N ASP A 11 2.15 18.93 -11.27
CA ASP A 11 3.57 19.10 -11.60
C ASP A 11 4.03 18.23 -12.80
N GLY A 12 3.11 17.49 -13.43
CA GLY A 12 3.39 16.66 -14.61
C GLY A 12 3.89 15.24 -14.30
N HIS A 13 4.19 14.93 -13.04
CA HIS A 13 4.62 13.58 -12.66
C HIS A 13 3.48 12.56 -12.72
N LYS A 14 3.75 11.41 -13.32
CA LYS A 14 2.81 10.29 -13.43
C LYS A 14 2.75 9.50 -12.12
N VAL A 15 1.55 9.26 -11.60
CA VAL A 15 1.29 8.38 -10.45
C VAL A 15 0.70 7.07 -10.94
N GLU A 16 1.38 5.97 -10.61
CA GLU A 16 1.00 4.64 -11.05
C GLU A 16 1.34 3.60 -9.98
N VAL A 17 0.66 2.45 -10.00
CA VAL A 17 1.01 1.30 -9.16
C VAL A 17 1.77 0.32 -10.04
N ILE A 18 2.98 -0.05 -9.65
CA ILE A 18 3.86 -0.98 -10.36
C ILE A 18 4.18 -2.14 -9.44
N GLY A 19 3.60 -3.31 -9.71
CA GLY A 19 3.70 -4.44 -8.79
C GLY A 19 3.14 -4.07 -7.40
N PRO A 20 3.81 -4.43 -6.29
CA PRO A 20 3.31 -4.14 -4.95
C PRO A 20 3.58 -2.71 -4.48
N TYR A 21 4.05 -1.81 -5.35
CA TYR A 21 4.43 -0.44 -4.97
C TYR A 21 3.62 0.62 -5.72
N VAL A 22 3.28 1.68 -5.01
CA VAL A 22 2.89 2.96 -5.58
C VAL A 22 4.16 3.67 -6.04
N CYS A 23 4.16 4.11 -7.29
CA CYS A 23 5.27 4.76 -7.96
C CYS A 23 4.89 6.16 -8.47
N VAL A 24 5.85 7.07 -8.41
CA VAL A 24 5.79 8.38 -9.06
C VAL A 24 6.90 8.42 -10.09
N ASP A 25 6.57 8.67 -11.34
CA ASP A 25 7.51 8.68 -12.46
C ASP A 25 8.33 7.36 -12.56
N GLY A 26 7.66 6.23 -12.31
CA GLY A 26 8.28 4.90 -12.27
C GLY A 26 9.12 4.60 -11.02
N LYS A 27 9.29 5.55 -10.10
CA LYS A 27 10.06 5.36 -8.85
C LYS A 27 9.14 4.96 -7.69
N PRO A 28 9.43 3.88 -6.96
CA PRO A 28 8.61 3.44 -5.83
C PRO A 28 8.67 4.45 -4.69
N VAL A 29 7.50 4.88 -4.22
CA VAL A 29 7.36 5.84 -3.12
C VAL A 29 6.67 5.26 -1.89
N ALA A 30 5.84 4.23 -2.07
CA ALA A 30 5.12 3.56 -0.98
C ALA A 30 4.67 2.15 -1.36
N ASP A 31 4.50 1.28 -0.36
CA ASP A 31 3.92 -0.08 -0.51
C ASP A 31 2.45 -0.14 -0.02
N ARG A 32 2.00 0.90 0.69
CA ARG A 32 0.66 0.94 1.31
C ARG A 32 0.04 2.31 1.28
N VAL A 33 -1.28 2.31 1.43
CA VAL A 33 -2.11 3.51 1.52
C VAL A 33 -2.58 3.68 2.96
N VAL A 34 -2.29 4.83 3.57
CA VAL A 34 -2.72 5.20 4.93
C VAL A 34 -3.83 6.23 4.88
N GLU A 35 -4.73 6.24 5.86
CA GLU A 35 -5.76 7.27 5.96
C GLU A 35 -5.17 8.57 6.49
N VAL A 36 -5.53 9.70 5.89
CA VAL A 36 -5.05 11.03 6.33
C VAL A 36 -5.47 11.31 7.77
N LYS A 37 -6.61 10.77 8.23
CA LYS A 37 -7.11 10.95 9.61
C LYS A 37 -6.13 10.47 10.70
N ASP A 38 -5.29 9.49 10.36
CA ASP A 38 -4.30 8.85 11.24
C ASP A 38 -2.95 9.58 11.18
N HIS A 39 -2.77 10.50 10.23
CA HIS A 39 -1.50 11.20 10.03
C HIS A 39 -1.32 12.34 11.04
N PRO A 40 -0.12 12.48 11.67
CA PRO A 40 0.13 13.53 12.66
C PRO A 40 -0.06 14.94 12.09
N ASN A 41 0.24 15.12 10.79
CA ASN A 41 0.08 16.39 10.08
C ASN A 41 -1.26 16.54 9.33
N ARG A 42 -2.31 15.79 9.70
CA ARG A 42 -3.60 15.77 8.97
C ARG A 42 -4.20 17.15 8.71
N LEU A 43 -4.13 18.05 9.69
CA LEU A 43 -4.69 19.41 9.58
C LEU A 43 -4.00 20.21 8.47
N ARG A 44 -2.68 20.08 8.36
CA ARG A 44 -1.89 20.76 7.32
C ARG A 44 -2.20 20.19 5.94
N ILE A 45 -2.35 18.87 5.84
CA ILE A 45 -2.70 18.19 4.59
C ILE A 45 -4.08 18.63 4.11
N LEU A 46 -5.09 18.58 4.99
CA LEU A 46 -6.47 18.95 4.68
C LEU A 46 -6.62 20.45 4.38
N HIS A 47 -5.79 21.30 4.98
CA HIS A 47 -5.77 22.73 4.66
C HIS A 47 -5.29 23.00 3.22
N THR A 48 -4.29 22.25 2.75
CA THR A 48 -3.78 22.39 1.37
C THR A 48 -4.66 21.66 0.36
N LEU A 49 -5.17 20.49 0.72
CA LEU A 49 -5.99 19.62 -0.13
C LEU A 49 -7.22 19.14 0.67
N PRO A 50 -8.34 19.87 0.62
CA PRO A 50 -9.52 19.55 1.43
C PRO A 50 -10.20 18.23 1.05
N ASN A 51 -9.96 17.71 -0.15
CA ASN A 51 -10.44 16.42 -0.64
C ASN A 51 -9.48 15.25 -0.34
N ALA A 52 -8.39 15.48 0.40
CA ALA A 52 -7.42 14.47 0.77
C ALA A 52 -8.01 13.46 1.77
N ALA A 53 -8.16 12.20 1.37
CA ALA A 53 -8.66 11.14 2.24
C ALA A 53 -7.56 10.15 2.64
N PHE A 54 -6.61 9.90 1.73
CA PHE A 54 -5.56 8.91 1.91
C PHE A 54 -4.19 9.44 1.49
N MET A 55 -3.13 8.75 1.91
CA MET A 55 -1.75 9.08 1.59
C MET A 55 -0.96 7.82 1.24
N ALA A 56 -0.11 7.92 0.22
CA ALA A 56 0.83 6.88 -0.20
C ALA A 56 2.22 7.53 -0.32
N GLY A 57 3.00 7.46 0.77
CA GLY A 57 4.28 8.17 0.85
C GLY A 57 4.06 9.69 0.76
N PRO A 58 4.69 10.40 -0.18
CA PRO A 58 4.46 11.84 -0.39
C PRO A 58 3.18 12.15 -1.19
N VAL A 59 2.52 11.13 -1.76
CA VAL A 59 1.35 11.33 -2.63
C VAL A 59 0.07 11.36 -1.80
N VAL A 60 -0.69 12.44 -1.94
CA VAL A 60 -2.02 12.57 -1.34
C VAL A 60 -3.08 12.10 -2.34
N LEU A 61 -3.99 11.24 -1.89
CA LEU A 61 -5.00 10.57 -2.69
C LEU A 61 -6.40 10.94 -2.21
N THR A 62 -7.31 11.11 -3.16
CA THR A 62 -8.75 11.15 -2.88
C THR A 62 -9.27 9.75 -2.53
N ALA A 63 -10.51 9.67 -2.03
CA ALA A 63 -11.13 8.38 -1.71
C ALA A 63 -11.29 7.47 -2.95
N GLU A 64 -11.61 8.06 -4.10
CA GLU A 64 -11.75 7.35 -5.37
C GLU A 64 -10.41 6.77 -5.83
N GLU A 65 -9.36 7.60 -5.85
CA GLU A 65 -8.02 7.16 -6.24
C GLU A 65 -7.44 6.12 -5.29
N ALA A 66 -7.65 6.28 -3.98
CA ALA A 66 -7.21 5.31 -3.00
C ALA A 66 -7.87 3.94 -3.21
N SER A 67 -9.12 3.91 -3.69
CA SER A 67 -9.81 2.66 -4.02
C SER A 67 -9.18 1.99 -5.24
N LEU A 68 -8.82 2.75 -6.28
CA LEU A 68 -8.09 2.25 -7.44
C LEU A 68 -6.70 1.71 -7.06
N VAL A 69 -5.95 2.48 -6.25
CA VAL A 69 -4.62 2.09 -5.77
C VAL A 69 -4.70 0.81 -4.93
N ARG A 70 -5.64 0.72 -4.00
CA ARG A 70 -5.85 -0.49 -3.18
C ARG A 70 -6.18 -1.68 -4.05
N GLY A 71 -7.07 -1.52 -5.04
CA GLY A 71 -7.40 -2.55 -6.02
C GLY A 71 -6.16 -3.03 -6.76
N ALA A 72 -5.36 -2.11 -7.31
CA ALA A 72 -4.13 -2.45 -8.01
C ALA A 72 -3.09 -3.17 -7.12
N LEU A 73 -2.91 -2.71 -5.88
CA LEU A 73 -2.01 -3.36 -4.90
C LEU A 73 -2.47 -4.78 -4.55
N LEU A 74 -3.78 -5.00 -4.41
CA LEU A 74 -4.36 -6.33 -4.18
C LEU A 74 -4.12 -7.26 -5.37
N GLN A 75 -4.30 -6.78 -6.60
CA GLN A 75 -4.07 -7.55 -7.83
C GLN A 75 -2.59 -7.88 -8.06
N ALA A 76 -1.70 -7.02 -7.55
CA ALA A 76 -0.27 -7.21 -7.66
C ALA A 76 0.33 -8.12 -6.58
N LYS A 77 -0.37 -8.32 -5.45
CA LYS A 77 0.04 -9.33 -4.47
C LYS A 77 -0.15 -10.72 -5.06
N PRO A 78 0.84 -11.63 -4.95
CA PRO A 78 0.63 -13.01 -5.33
C PRO A 78 -0.52 -13.56 -4.48
N SER A 79 -1.56 -14.08 -5.14
CA SER A 79 -2.66 -14.74 -4.46
C SER A 79 -2.11 -15.82 -3.52
N PRO A 80 -2.63 -15.96 -2.29
CA PRO A 80 -2.17 -16.97 -1.32
C PRO A 80 -2.49 -18.42 -1.75
N THR A 81 -3.01 -18.63 -2.97
CA THR A 81 -3.22 -19.94 -3.58
C THR A 81 -1.90 -20.60 -4.01
N ASP A 82 -0.75 -19.94 -3.81
CA ASP A 82 0.55 -20.58 -3.97
C ASP A 82 0.87 -21.47 -2.75
N PRO A 83 1.03 -22.80 -2.93
CA PRO A 83 1.26 -23.73 -1.82
C PRO A 83 2.53 -23.43 -1.01
N VAL A 84 3.48 -22.66 -1.55
CA VAL A 84 4.70 -22.25 -0.82
C VAL A 84 4.36 -21.22 0.26
N ALA A 85 3.51 -20.24 -0.06
CA ALA A 85 3.14 -19.18 0.89
C ALA A 85 2.36 -19.71 2.10
N ILE A 86 1.50 -20.71 1.89
CA ILE A 86 0.74 -21.39 2.96
C ILE A 86 1.70 -22.12 3.90
N ASN A 87 2.71 -22.79 3.35
CA ASN A 87 3.67 -23.58 4.14
C ASN A 87 4.56 -22.68 5.01
N GLU A 88 4.94 -21.50 4.54
CA GLU A 88 5.69 -20.52 5.32
C GLU A 88 4.86 -19.90 6.46
N GLN A 89 3.59 -19.57 6.19
CA GLN A 89 2.68 -19.09 7.24
C GLN A 89 2.43 -20.17 8.31
N LEU A 90 2.24 -21.43 7.90
CA LEU A 90 2.07 -22.56 8.83
C LEU A 90 3.33 -22.76 9.69
N ARG A 91 4.53 -22.72 9.09
CA ARG A 91 5.79 -22.79 9.85
C ARG A 91 5.93 -21.65 10.86
N ASN A 92 5.61 -20.43 10.46
CA ASN A 92 5.69 -19.28 11.36
C ASN A 92 4.68 -19.39 12.52
N ALA A 93 3.46 -19.88 12.26
CA ALA A 93 2.45 -20.12 13.28
C ALA A 93 2.86 -21.22 14.28
N ILE A 94 3.50 -22.29 13.80
CA ILE A 94 4.03 -23.36 14.66
C ILE A 94 5.20 -22.84 15.50
N ASN A 95 6.11 -22.07 14.91
CA ASN A 95 7.25 -21.49 15.63
C ASN A 95 6.81 -20.46 16.68
N ALA A 96 5.81 -19.64 16.38
CA ALA A 96 5.20 -18.72 17.35
C ALA A 96 4.62 -19.49 18.54
N ARG A 97 3.84 -20.54 18.26
CA ARG A 97 3.24 -21.39 19.31
C ARG A 97 4.28 -22.11 20.16
N ASN A 98 5.38 -22.60 19.57
CA ASN A 98 6.47 -23.22 20.34
C ASN A 98 7.18 -22.21 21.26
N ARG A 99 7.37 -20.98 20.78
CA ARG A 99 7.98 -19.90 21.57
C ARG A 99 7.09 -19.47 22.73
N GLU A 100 5.78 -19.46 22.53
CA GLU A 100 4.79 -19.19 23.59
C GLU A 100 4.66 -20.34 24.59
N ALA A 101 4.92 -21.57 24.16
CA ALA A 101 4.91 -22.77 25.01
C ALA A 101 6.20 -22.96 25.82
N GLY A 102 7.22 -22.11 25.64
CA GLY A 102 8.48 -22.17 26.41
C GLY A 102 9.28 -23.45 26.20
N ILE A 103 9.13 -24.10 25.04
CA ILE A 103 9.96 -25.24 24.67
C ILE A 103 11.14 -24.77 23.81
N GLU A 104 12.32 -24.75 24.41
CA GLU A 104 13.61 -24.64 23.73
C GLU A 104 14.16 -26.03 23.41
#